data_AF-A0A2D9T9S4-F1
#
_entry.id   AF-A0A2D9T9S4-F1
#
_cell.length_a   1.000
_cell.length_b   1.000
_cell.length_c   1.000
_cell.angle_alpha   90.00
_cell.angle_beta   90.00
_cell.angle_gamma   90.00
#
_symmetry.space_group_name_H-M   'P 1'
#
loop_
_entity.id
_entity.type
_entity.pdbx_description
1 polymer ?
#
loop_
_entity_poly.entity_id
_entity_poly.type
_entity_poly.pdbx_seq_one_letter_code
_entity_poly.pdbx_strand_id
1 'polypeptide(L)'
;MRTSFLLACFLVFAGCAKGSVEDDGDRVRTDGGSRDGGTRDASPIDLGGRDFGTVEMCDDDEYPDTCAEADDLGEIGAGAGSRTIEGVLPRIADEDWFAVHFPPAMSGAGGGTISIELAADATAVMTIEGPTCGPRATCGGEGETAGAILSYSYTDDADESADMPYQSRMVPWPETLFVRVHRIGGPATCMPYTLTISR
;
A
#
# COMPACT_ATOMS: atom_id res chain seq x y z
N MET A 1 -31.94 38.49 19.72
CA MET A 1 -31.29 38.01 20.96
C MET A 1 -30.40 36.85 20.59
N ARG A 2 -29.09 36.98 20.82
CA ARG A 2 -28.08 35.96 20.54
C ARG A 2 -27.94 35.07 21.77
N THR A 3 -27.99 33.76 21.62
CA THR A 3 -27.65 32.82 22.69
C THR A 3 -26.64 31.82 22.15
N SER A 4 -25.36 32.10 22.44
CA SER A 4 -24.22 31.24 22.16
C SER A 4 -24.24 30.04 23.10
N PHE A 5 -24.14 28.82 22.56
CA PHE A 5 -23.79 27.62 23.32
C PHE A 5 -22.34 27.27 23.03
N LEU A 6 -21.47 27.51 24.01
CA LEU A 6 -20.09 27.02 24.05
C LEU A 6 -20.12 25.61 24.64
N LEU A 7 -19.90 24.60 23.80
CA LEU A 7 -19.68 23.22 24.23
C LEU A 7 -18.17 23.01 24.34
N ALA A 8 -17.64 23.01 25.56
CA ALA A 8 -16.26 22.66 25.84
C ALA A 8 -16.12 21.13 25.88
N CYS A 9 -15.46 20.56 24.88
CA CYS A 9 -15.08 19.15 24.86
C CYS A 9 -13.68 19.02 25.48
N PHE A 10 -13.59 18.33 26.62
CA PHE A 10 -12.33 17.93 27.24
C PHE A 10 -11.73 16.78 26.43
N LEU A 11 -10.59 17.02 25.77
CA LEU A 11 -9.75 15.94 25.21
C LEU A 11 -8.60 15.66 26.18
N VAL A 12 -8.64 14.45 26.74
CA VAL A 12 -7.56 13.84 27.52
C VAL A 12 -6.49 13.37 26.55
N PHE A 13 -5.30 13.96 26.62
CA PHE A 13 -4.13 13.51 25.88
C PHE A 13 -3.51 12.30 26.59
N ALA A 14 -3.65 11.10 26.02
CA ALA A 14 -2.82 9.95 26.36
C ALA A 14 -1.54 10.02 25.52
N GLY A 15 -0.42 10.38 26.14
CA GLY A 15 0.89 10.37 25.50
C GLY A 15 1.43 8.95 25.35
N CYS A 16 1.73 8.53 24.12
CA CYS A 16 2.49 7.31 23.87
C CYS A 16 3.99 7.61 24.09
N ALA A 17 4.51 7.14 25.22
CA ALA A 17 5.94 7.13 25.51
C ALA A 17 6.65 6.05 24.66
N LYS A 18 7.66 6.46 23.89
CA LYS A 18 8.62 5.58 23.22
C LYS A 18 9.80 5.37 24.17
N GLY A 19 10.02 4.14 24.62
CA GLY A 19 11.12 3.75 25.50
C GLY A 19 11.76 2.46 25.00
N SER A 20 13.04 2.56 24.70
CA SER A 20 13.97 1.58 24.14
C SER A 20 14.09 0.29 24.96
N VAL A 21 14.12 -0.86 24.26
CA VAL A 21 14.66 -2.11 24.80
C VAL A 21 16.11 -2.21 24.35
N GLU A 22 17.01 -2.04 25.31
CA GLU A 22 18.42 -2.43 25.24
C GLU A 22 18.53 -3.82 25.88
N ASP A 23 18.71 -4.85 25.07
CA ASP A 23 19.13 -6.22 25.41
C ASP A 23 19.82 -6.72 24.13
N ASP A 24 21.09 -7.12 24.12
CA ASP A 24 21.56 -8.36 24.73
C ASP A 24 23.06 -8.29 25.10
N GLY A 25 23.37 -8.85 26.27
CA GLY A 25 24.72 -9.20 26.70
C GLY A 25 25.36 -10.26 25.79
N ASP A 26 26.66 -10.17 25.54
CA ASP A 26 27.67 -10.92 26.30
C ASP A 26 27.28 -12.38 26.60
N ARG A 27 27.84 -13.34 25.85
CA ARG A 27 28.75 -14.36 26.42
C ARG A 27 29.30 -15.40 25.43
N VAL A 28 30.59 -15.68 25.66
CA VAL A 28 31.28 -16.98 25.57
C VAL A 28 31.87 -17.38 24.21
N ARG A 29 33.18 -17.10 24.11
CA ARG A 29 34.18 -17.95 23.46
C ARG A 29 34.14 -19.37 24.05
N THR A 30 34.21 -20.37 23.17
CA THR A 30 34.93 -21.60 23.48
C THR A 30 35.66 -22.11 22.24
N ASP A 31 36.96 -22.30 22.42
CA ASP A 31 37.91 -22.91 21.51
C ASP A 31 37.62 -24.40 21.26
N GLY A 32 38.14 -24.93 20.14
CA GLY A 32 38.86 -26.21 20.19
C GLY A 32 38.33 -27.39 19.36
N GLY A 33 39.21 -27.89 18.47
CA GLY A 33 39.19 -29.24 17.87
C GLY A 33 38.80 -29.23 16.39
N SER A 34 39.68 -29.34 15.39
CA SER A 34 40.75 -30.32 15.17
C SER A 34 40.28 -31.76 15.39
N ARG A 35 39.98 -32.48 14.28
CA ARG A 35 40.55 -33.78 13.90
C ARG A 35 39.90 -34.36 12.64
N ASP A 36 40.76 -34.62 11.67
CA ASP A 36 40.93 -35.88 10.92
C ASP A 36 39.79 -36.44 10.06
N GLY A 37 40.00 -36.33 8.74
CA GLY A 37 40.42 -37.49 7.95
C GLY A 37 39.47 -38.68 7.96
N GLY A 38 38.43 -38.63 7.13
CA GLY A 38 37.61 -39.78 6.79
C GLY A 38 37.32 -39.81 5.29
N THR A 39 38.25 -40.36 4.50
CA THR A 39 37.94 -40.88 3.17
C THR A 39 36.98 -42.06 3.35
N ARG A 40 35.69 -41.80 3.22
CA ARG A 40 34.70 -42.85 3.00
C ARG A 40 34.24 -42.73 1.56
N ASP A 41 34.70 -43.69 0.76
CA ASP A 41 33.98 -44.20 -0.40
C ASP A 41 32.54 -44.50 0.02
N ALA A 42 31.67 -43.50 -0.13
CA ALA A 42 30.24 -43.70 -0.21
C ALA A 42 29.92 -43.58 -1.70
N SER A 43 29.52 -44.71 -2.27
CA SER A 43 28.93 -44.84 -3.60
C SER A 43 28.08 -43.61 -3.95
N PRO A 44 28.11 -43.12 -5.20
CA PRO A 44 27.23 -42.03 -5.60
C PRO A 44 25.80 -42.48 -5.33
N ILE A 45 25.20 -41.89 -4.31
CA ILE A 45 23.77 -41.93 -4.12
C ILE A 45 23.27 -41.16 -5.33
N ASP A 46 22.76 -41.89 -6.32
CA ASP A 46 21.86 -41.35 -7.33
C ASP A 46 20.62 -40.88 -6.57
N LEU A 47 20.75 -39.68 -5.97
CA LEU A 47 19.64 -38.85 -5.56
C LEU A 47 19.01 -38.39 -6.85
N GLY A 48 18.29 -39.33 -7.50
CA GLY A 48 17.67 -39.18 -8.80
C GLY A 48 17.16 -37.76 -8.86
N GLY A 49 17.80 -36.99 -9.75
CA GLY A 49 17.62 -35.56 -9.90
C GLY A 49 16.14 -35.31 -10.00
N ARG A 50 15.51 -35.04 -8.86
CA ARG A 50 14.29 -34.28 -8.83
C ARG A 50 14.81 -32.95 -9.27
N ASP A 51 14.71 -32.71 -10.58
CA ASP A 51 14.42 -31.41 -11.10
C ASP A 51 13.39 -30.86 -10.13
N PHE A 52 13.86 -30.06 -9.16
CA PHE A 52 13.02 -29.11 -8.49
C PHE A 52 12.63 -28.23 -9.65
N GLY A 53 11.55 -28.64 -10.32
CA GLY A 53 11.07 -28.03 -11.54
C GLY A 53 11.13 -26.57 -11.25
N THR A 54 11.96 -25.86 -12.01
CA THR A 54 12.06 -24.42 -11.96
C THR A 54 10.62 -23.96 -11.92
N VAL A 55 10.17 -23.48 -10.75
CA VAL A 55 8.81 -22.99 -10.62
C VAL A 55 8.77 -21.92 -11.67
N GLU A 56 7.97 -22.16 -12.71
CA GLU A 56 7.84 -21.25 -13.83
C GLU A 56 7.24 -19.99 -13.22
N MET A 57 8.12 -19.06 -12.87
CA MET A 57 7.72 -17.72 -12.50
C MET A 57 7.18 -17.11 -13.79
N CYS A 58 5.99 -16.55 -13.70
CA CYS A 58 5.45 -15.69 -14.75
C CYS A 58 6.44 -14.57 -15.00
N ASP A 59 6.41 -14.11 -16.23
CA ASP A 59 7.04 -12.85 -16.57
C ASP A 59 6.37 -11.73 -15.74
N ASP A 60 7.22 -10.82 -15.29
CA ASP A 60 6.84 -9.56 -14.69
C ASP A 60 6.00 -8.76 -15.69
N ASP A 61 5.02 -8.00 -15.21
CA ASP A 61 4.12 -7.20 -16.06
C ASP A 61 4.70 -5.85 -16.49
N GLU A 62 5.97 -5.60 -16.15
CA GLU A 62 6.71 -4.36 -16.43
C GLU A 62 6.16 -3.14 -15.68
N TYR A 63 5.29 -3.34 -14.67
CA TYR A 63 4.90 -2.22 -13.82
C TYR A 63 6.04 -1.75 -12.92
N PRO A 64 6.03 -0.45 -12.53
CA PRO A 64 7.14 0.12 -11.79
C PRO A 64 7.22 -0.41 -10.35
N ASP A 65 8.39 -0.93 -9.99
CA ASP A 65 8.73 -1.40 -8.63
C ASP A 65 8.91 -0.26 -7.59
N THR A 66 8.86 1.00 -8.03
CA THR A 66 9.12 2.15 -7.17
C THR A 66 8.10 3.25 -7.34
N CYS A 67 7.75 3.89 -6.22
CA CYS A 67 6.82 5.02 -6.22
C CYS A 67 7.28 6.20 -7.11
N ALA A 68 8.59 6.43 -7.22
CA ALA A 68 9.12 7.55 -8.02
C ALA A 68 8.86 7.37 -9.52
N GLU A 69 8.62 6.13 -9.95
CA GLU A 69 8.39 5.74 -11.34
C GLU A 69 6.95 5.25 -11.55
N ALA A 70 6.06 5.43 -10.57
CA ALA A 70 4.70 4.93 -10.57
C ALA A 70 3.97 5.19 -11.90
N ASP A 71 3.26 4.16 -12.41
CA ASP A 71 2.54 4.25 -13.67
C ASP A 71 1.36 5.21 -13.55
N ASP A 72 1.21 6.10 -14.53
CA ASP A 72 0.20 7.16 -14.50
C ASP A 72 -1.16 6.64 -14.99
N LEU A 73 -2.09 6.50 -14.05
CA LEU A 73 -3.46 6.09 -14.32
C LEU A 73 -4.38 7.26 -14.74
N GLY A 74 -3.82 8.45 -14.85
CA GLY A 74 -4.50 9.66 -15.30
C GLY A 74 -5.33 10.32 -14.21
N GLU A 75 -6.24 11.19 -14.66
CA GLU A 75 -7.06 12.02 -13.77
C GLU A 75 -8.44 11.40 -13.49
N ILE A 76 -8.83 11.34 -12.21
CA ILE A 76 -10.15 10.91 -11.74
C ILE A 76 -11.07 12.09 -11.37
N GLY A 77 -11.58 12.76 -12.40
CA GLY A 77 -12.55 13.84 -12.29
C GLY A 77 -14.01 13.41 -12.36
N ALA A 78 -14.93 14.35 -12.15
CA ALA A 78 -16.35 14.11 -12.35
C ALA A 78 -16.62 13.61 -13.79
N GLY A 79 -17.25 12.44 -13.93
CA GLY A 79 -17.48 11.81 -15.23
C GLY A 79 -16.30 11.01 -15.79
N ALA A 80 -15.22 10.82 -15.03
CA ALA A 80 -14.07 9.99 -15.43
C ALA A 80 -14.43 8.50 -15.62
N GLY A 81 -15.57 8.04 -15.09
CA GLY A 81 -16.03 6.67 -15.25
C GLY A 81 -15.18 5.70 -14.45
N SER A 82 -14.95 4.51 -14.99
CA SER A 82 -14.14 3.46 -14.36
C SER A 82 -12.97 3.08 -15.26
N ARG A 83 -11.79 2.92 -14.64
CA ARG A 83 -10.59 2.36 -15.25
C ARG A 83 -10.20 1.10 -14.49
N THR A 84 -9.91 0.05 -15.23
CA THR A 84 -9.46 -1.22 -14.69
C THR A 84 -8.11 -1.56 -15.31
N ILE A 85 -7.17 -1.99 -14.47
CA ILE A 85 -5.88 -2.52 -14.88
C ILE A 85 -5.73 -3.94 -14.32
N GLU A 86 -4.99 -4.77 -15.05
CA GLU A 86 -4.67 -6.14 -14.67
C GLU A 86 -3.15 -6.24 -14.57
N GLY A 87 -2.67 -6.91 -13.54
CA GLY A 87 -1.24 -7.13 -13.32
C GLY A 87 -0.96 -8.46 -12.63
N VAL A 88 0.31 -8.75 -12.41
CA VAL A 88 0.80 -9.95 -11.74
C VAL A 88 2.02 -9.61 -10.91
N LEU A 89 2.05 -10.10 -9.66
CA LEU A 89 3.24 -10.04 -8.81
C LEU A 89 3.93 -11.42 -8.80
N PRO A 90 5.05 -11.61 -9.52
CA PRO A 90 5.72 -12.91 -9.64
C PRO A 90 6.32 -13.39 -8.32
N ARG A 91 6.89 -12.48 -7.51
CA ARG A 91 7.57 -12.77 -6.25
C ARG A 91 6.91 -12.04 -5.08
N ILE A 92 7.20 -12.51 -3.87
CA ILE A 92 6.62 -11.95 -2.63
C ILE A 92 7.10 -10.52 -2.31
N ALA A 93 8.27 -10.14 -2.83
CA ALA A 93 8.88 -8.84 -2.58
C ALA A 93 8.62 -7.84 -3.71
N ASP A 94 7.91 -8.26 -4.77
CA ASP A 94 7.56 -7.39 -5.88
C ASP A 94 6.42 -6.46 -5.45
N GLU A 95 6.44 -5.24 -5.97
CA GLU A 95 5.47 -4.19 -5.67
C GLU A 95 5.14 -3.46 -6.97
N ASP A 96 3.86 -3.20 -7.24
CA ASP A 96 3.48 -2.37 -8.39
C ASP A 96 2.97 -1.03 -7.90
N TRP A 97 3.51 0.04 -8.50
CA TRP A 97 3.19 1.41 -8.13
C TRP A 97 2.39 2.12 -9.20
N PHE A 98 1.29 2.74 -8.78
CA PHE A 98 0.40 3.52 -9.64
C PHE A 98 0.16 4.92 -9.08
N ALA A 99 0.07 5.92 -9.96
CA ALA A 99 -0.30 7.28 -9.62
C ALA A 99 -1.72 7.58 -10.12
N VAL A 100 -2.54 8.15 -9.25
CA VAL A 100 -3.90 8.61 -9.56
C VAL A 100 -3.98 10.10 -9.29
N HIS A 101 -4.28 10.88 -10.31
CA HIS A 101 -4.37 12.33 -10.22
C HIS A 101 -5.81 12.78 -9.99
N PHE A 102 -6.00 13.79 -9.15
CA PHE A 102 -7.29 14.40 -8.91
C PHE A 102 -7.29 15.78 -9.59
N PRO A 103 -8.40 16.18 -10.25
CA PRO A 103 -8.47 17.50 -10.86
C PRO A 103 -8.25 18.58 -9.80
N PRO A 104 -7.76 19.77 -10.17
CA PRO A 104 -7.67 20.89 -9.24
C PRO A 104 -9.00 21.15 -8.53
N ALA A 105 -8.98 21.34 -7.20
CA ALA A 105 -10.19 21.46 -6.39
C ALA A 105 -11.18 22.52 -6.90
N MET A 106 -10.70 23.58 -7.55
CA MET A 106 -11.55 24.66 -8.08
C MET A 106 -12.06 24.44 -9.51
N SER A 107 -11.76 23.30 -10.14
CA SER A 107 -11.96 23.09 -11.59
C SER A 107 -13.08 22.11 -11.96
N GLY A 108 -13.76 21.48 -10.99
CA GLY A 108 -14.76 20.44 -11.25
C GLY A 108 -16.12 20.69 -10.61
N ALA A 109 -17.13 19.99 -11.13
CA ALA A 109 -18.36 19.75 -10.38
C ALA A 109 -17.98 19.11 -9.04
N GLY A 110 -18.56 19.62 -7.96
CA GLY A 110 -18.45 19.00 -6.64
C GLY A 110 -19.18 17.66 -6.60
N GLY A 111 -19.00 16.92 -5.51
CA GLY A 111 -19.77 15.72 -5.22
C GLY A 111 -19.24 14.42 -5.83
N GLY A 112 -19.87 13.33 -5.39
CA GLY A 112 -19.56 11.95 -5.78
C GLY A 112 -18.59 11.23 -4.83
N THR A 113 -18.41 9.94 -5.08
CA THR A 113 -17.48 9.09 -4.33
C THR A 113 -16.49 8.47 -5.30
N ILE A 114 -15.22 8.68 -5.01
CA ILE A 114 -14.12 8.02 -5.69
C ILE A 114 -13.87 6.70 -4.95
N SER A 115 -13.74 5.61 -5.69
CA SER A 115 -13.36 4.31 -5.15
C SER A 115 -12.15 3.74 -5.88
N ILE A 116 -11.30 3.07 -5.11
CA ILE A 116 -10.18 2.26 -5.60
C ILE A 116 -10.38 0.88 -4.99
N GLU A 117 -10.39 -0.16 -5.81
CA GLU A 117 -10.65 -1.53 -5.40
C GLU A 117 -9.60 -2.46 -5.97
N LEU A 118 -9.02 -3.30 -5.11
CA LEU A 118 -8.10 -4.37 -5.49
C LEU A 118 -8.83 -5.71 -5.39
N ALA A 119 -8.98 -6.37 -6.53
CA ALA A 119 -9.39 -7.77 -6.60
C ALA A 119 -8.15 -8.64 -6.78
N ALA A 120 -7.82 -9.40 -5.74
CA ALA A 120 -6.67 -10.31 -5.72
C ALA A 120 -6.95 -11.47 -4.74
N ASP A 121 -5.99 -12.39 -4.59
CA ASP A 121 -6.07 -13.38 -3.51
C ASP A 121 -5.81 -12.75 -2.13
N ALA A 122 -5.98 -13.55 -1.07
CA ALA A 122 -5.83 -13.08 0.32
C ALA A 122 -4.37 -12.73 0.71
N THR A 123 -3.42 -12.88 -0.21
CA THR A 123 -1.99 -12.64 0.02
C THR A 123 -1.50 -11.33 -0.57
N ALA A 124 -2.37 -10.65 -1.32
CA ALA A 124 -2.11 -9.34 -1.90
C ALA A 124 -2.96 -8.27 -1.24
N VAL A 125 -2.38 -7.09 -1.11
CA VAL A 125 -3.02 -5.92 -0.52
C VAL A 125 -2.54 -4.67 -1.24
N MET A 126 -3.32 -3.60 -1.16
CA MET A 126 -2.87 -2.28 -1.57
C MET A 126 -2.57 -1.39 -0.36
N THR A 127 -1.67 -0.42 -0.56
CA THR A 127 -1.42 0.69 0.36
C THR A 127 -1.58 1.99 -0.40
N ILE A 128 -2.28 2.95 0.21
CA ILE A 128 -2.49 4.27 -0.38
C ILE A 128 -1.55 5.26 0.29
N GLU A 129 -0.69 5.88 -0.51
CA GLU A 129 0.23 6.95 -0.12
C GLU A 129 -0.15 8.26 -0.81
N GLY A 130 0.25 9.39 -0.23
CA GLY A 130 0.01 10.70 -0.84
C GLY A 130 0.34 11.85 0.10
N PRO A 131 0.60 13.06 -0.41
CA PRO A 131 0.75 13.43 -1.82
C PRO A 131 2.15 13.16 -2.40
N THR A 132 3.04 12.54 -1.61
CA THR A 132 4.42 12.23 -2.00
C THR A 132 4.72 10.79 -1.66
N CYS A 133 5.64 10.18 -2.40
CA CYS A 133 6.20 8.87 -2.08
C CYS A 133 6.78 8.84 -0.67
N GLY A 134 6.27 7.95 0.17
CA GLY A 134 6.71 7.74 1.54
C GLY A 134 5.54 7.64 2.54
N PRO A 135 5.80 7.03 3.70
CA PRO A 135 4.78 6.87 4.73
C PRO A 135 4.30 8.24 5.21
N ARG A 136 2.99 8.50 5.17
CA ARG A 136 2.44 9.71 5.81
C ARG A 136 2.75 9.66 7.30
N ALA A 137 3.37 10.72 7.83
CA ALA A 137 3.46 10.91 9.28
C ALA A 137 2.06 11.27 9.81
N THR A 138 1.35 10.30 10.40
CA THR A 138 0.00 10.51 10.93
C THR A 138 0.05 11.03 12.37
N CYS A 139 -0.37 12.28 12.58
CA CYS A 139 -1.03 12.70 13.81
C CYS A 139 -2.53 12.58 13.55
N GLY A 140 -3.22 11.67 14.26
CA GLY A 140 -4.60 11.22 14.00
C GLY A 140 -5.55 12.23 13.36
N GLY A 141 -6.09 11.87 12.20
CA GLY A 141 -7.08 12.60 11.42
C GLY A 141 -7.20 11.97 10.03
N GLU A 142 -8.45 11.77 9.57
CA GLU A 142 -8.83 11.05 8.35
C GLU A 142 -7.96 11.44 7.13
N GLY A 143 -7.43 10.43 6.45
CA GLY A 143 -6.23 10.53 5.62
C GLY A 143 -5.13 9.54 6.02
N GLU A 144 -5.46 8.54 6.85
CA GLU A 144 -4.58 7.42 7.21
C GLU A 144 -3.91 6.85 5.97
N THR A 145 -2.60 6.59 6.06
CA THR A 145 -1.96 5.60 5.17
C THR A 145 -2.73 4.32 5.40
N ALA A 146 -3.63 3.98 4.47
CA ALA A 146 -4.43 2.78 4.59
C ALA A 146 -3.48 1.62 4.33
N GLY A 147 -2.85 1.10 5.39
CA GLY A 147 -2.01 -0.07 5.31
C GLY A 147 -2.85 -1.29 4.94
N ALA A 148 -2.30 -2.17 4.11
CA ALA A 148 -2.86 -3.47 3.74
C ALA A 148 -4.40 -3.52 3.61
N ILE A 149 -4.97 -2.76 2.67
CA ILE A 149 -6.41 -2.71 2.38
C ILE A 149 -6.73 -3.35 1.01
N LEU A 150 -8.01 -3.63 0.77
CA LEU A 150 -8.53 -4.07 -0.53
C LEU A 150 -9.46 -3.04 -1.19
N SER A 151 -9.91 -2.04 -0.43
CA SER A 151 -10.71 -0.94 -0.97
C SER A 151 -10.41 0.37 -0.26
N TYR A 152 -10.37 1.45 -1.03
CA TYR A 152 -10.27 2.83 -0.58
C TYR A 152 -11.41 3.62 -1.17
N SER A 153 -11.97 4.55 -0.39
CA SER A 153 -12.98 5.47 -0.90
C SER A 153 -12.75 6.88 -0.37
N TYR A 154 -13.03 7.86 -1.22
CA TYR A 154 -13.01 9.28 -0.88
C TYR A 154 -14.34 9.89 -1.35
N THR A 155 -15.09 10.51 -0.43
CA THR A 155 -16.32 11.20 -0.77
C THR A 155 -16.06 12.69 -0.87
N ASP A 156 -16.36 13.28 -2.03
CA ASP A 156 -16.37 14.74 -2.20
C ASP A 156 -17.61 15.31 -1.48
N ASP A 157 -17.38 16.03 -0.40
CA ASP A 157 -18.42 16.61 0.44
C ASP A 157 -18.84 18.02 0.00
N ALA A 158 -18.45 18.44 -1.22
CA ALA A 158 -18.93 19.68 -1.81
C ALA A 158 -20.47 19.72 -1.91
N ASP A 159 -21.05 20.75 -1.32
CA ASP A 159 -22.45 21.14 -1.47
C ASP A 159 -22.70 21.66 -2.89
N GLU A 160 -23.22 20.78 -3.74
CA GLU A 160 -23.62 21.11 -5.11
C GLU A 160 -24.74 22.15 -5.20
N SER A 161 -25.46 22.42 -4.11
CA SER A 161 -26.51 23.44 -4.06
C SER A 161 -25.99 24.85 -3.76
N ALA A 162 -24.74 24.97 -3.31
CA ALA A 162 -24.11 26.26 -3.07
C ALA A 162 -23.77 26.98 -4.38
N ASP A 163 -23.79 28.32 -4.37
CA ASP A 163 -23.38 29.14 -5.52
C ASP A 163 -21.94 28.83 -5.99
N MET A 164 -21.10 28.31 -5.07
CA MET A 164 -19.70 27.95 -5.29
C MET A 164 -19.39 26.60 -4.61
N PRO A 165 -19.78 25.46 -5.21
CA PRO A 165 -19.74 24.15 -4.55
C PRO A 165 -18.37 23.77 -3.98
N TYR A 166 -17.29 24.10 -4.69
CA TYR A 166 -15.93 23.79 -4.25
C TYR A 166 -15.50 24.50 -2.97
N GLN A 167 -16.11 25.65 -2.61
CA GLN A 167 -15.80 26.38 -1.37
C GLN A 167 -16.47 25.77 -0.14
N SER A 168 -17.41 24.85 -0.34
CA SER A 168 -18.16 24.22 0.75
C SER A 168 -17.52 22.95 1.31
N ARG A 169 -16.47 22.43 0.65
CA ARG A 169 -15.76 21.22 1.09
C ARG A 169 -15.19 21.39 2.49
N MET A 170 -15.49 20.44 3.37
CA MET A 170 -14.92 20.37 4.71
C MET A 170 -13.76 19.38 4.74
N VAL A 171 -13.75 18.39 3.84
CA VAL A 171 -12.65 17.43 3.69
C VAL A 171 -11.62 17.96 2.67
N PRO A 172 -10.30 17.91 2.99
CA PRO A 172 -9.26 18.28 2.05
C PRO A 172 -9.34 17.47 0.75
N TRP A 173 -9.29 18.17 -0.38
CA TRP A 173 -9.24 17.56 -1.71
C TRP A 173 -7.86 16.93 -1.97
N PRO A 174 -7.76 15.62 -2.30
CA PRO A 174 -6.50 15.01 -2.68
C PRO A 174 -5.97 15.64 -3.97
N GLU A 175 -4.64 15.74 -4.14
CA GLU A 175 -4.03 16.16 -5.41
C GLU A 175 -3.57 14.94 -6.21
N THR A 176 -2.78 14.07 -5.58
CA THR A 176 -2.30 12.83 -6.16
C THR A 176 -2.25 11.76 -5.09
N LEU A 177 -2.71 10.56 -5.43
CA LEU A 177 -2.58 9.37 -4.61
C LEU A 177 -1.67 8.39 -5.32
N PHE A 178 -0.75 7.80 -4.57
CA PHE A 178 0.08 6.69 -5.01
C PHE A 178 -0.51 5.40 -4.44
N VAL A 179 -0.76 4.41 -5.30
CA VAL A 179 -1.29 3.10 -4.94
C VAL A 179 -0.14 2.11 -5.07
N ARG A 180 0.21 1.46 -3.97
CA ARG A 180 1.17 0.36 -3.95
C ARG A 180 0.44 -0.97 -3.82
N VAL A 181 0.44 -1.79 -4.84
CA VAL A 181 -0.03 -3.17 -4.79
C VAL A 181 1.16 -4.06 -4.42
N HIS A 182 1.06 -4.84 -3.36
CA HIS A 182 2.16 -5.69 -2.91
C HIS A 182 1.65 -6.92 -2.17
N ARG A 183 2.54 -7.88 -1.94
CA ARG A 183 2.21 -9.13 -1.26
C ARG A 183 2.61 -9.09 0.22
N ILE A 184 1.75 -9.67 1.05
CA ILE A 184 2.00 -9.86 2.49
C ILE A 184 2.29 -11.32 2.85
N GLY A 185 2.21 -12.25 1.88
CA GLY A 185 2.39 -13.67 2.14
C GLY A 185 2.18 -14.56 0.91
N GLY A 186 1.95 -15.83 1.18
CA GLY A 186 1.59 -16.82 0.15
C GLY A 186 2.77 -17.55 -0.48
N PRO A 187 2.49 -18.55 -1.33
CA PRO A 187 3.52 -19.23 -2.12
C PRO A 187 4.17 -18.24 -3.10
N ALA A 188 5.48 -18.37 -3.35
CA ALA A 188 6.19 -17.58 -4.36
C ALA A 188 5.81 -18.01 -5.79
N THR A 189 4.54 -17.82 -6.11
CA THR A 189 3.90 -18.09 -7.39
C THR A 189 3.19 -16.83 -7.85
N CYS A 190 3.00 -16.72 -9.15
CA CYS A 190 2.24 -15.69 -9.84
C CYS A 190 0.94 -15.36 -9.14
N MET A 191 0.85 -14.14 -8.61
CA MET A 191 -0.36 -13.62 -8.01
C MET A 191 -0.96 -12.61 -8.99
N PRO A 192 -1.98 -12.98 -9.77
CA PRO A 192 -2.68 -12.03 -10.62
C PRO A 192 -3.58 -11.13 -9.77
N TYR A 193 -3.71 -9.88 -10.16
CA TYR A 193 -4.63 -8.93 -9.54
C TYR A 193 -5.32 -8.05 -10.57
N THR A 194 -6.40 -7.42 -10.14
CA THR A 194 -7.12 -6.41 -10.90
C THR A 194 -7.32 -5.19 -10.00
N LEU A 195 -6.81 -4.04 -10.41
CA LEU A 195 -7.03 -2.77 -9.72
C LEU A 195 -8.06 -1.96 -10.51
N THR A 196 -9.13 -1.56 -9.84
CA THR A 196 -10.21 -0.76 -10.42
C THR A 196 -10.31 0.57 -9.71
N ILE A 197 -10.38 1.64 -10.49
CA ILE A 197 -10.51 3.01 -10.01
C ILE A 197 -11.75 3.60 -10.67
N SER A 198 -12.65 4.21 -9.88
CA SER A 198 -13.89 4.76 -10.42
C SER A 198 -14.41 5.97 -9.67
N ARG A 199 -15.14 6.82 -10.41
CA ARG A 199 -15.90 7.96 -9.90
C ARG A 199 -17.19 8.16 -10.71
#